data_AF-A0A1Q1FSC9-F1
#
_entry.id   AF-A0A1Q1FSC9-F1
#
_cell.length_a   1.000
_cell.length_b   1.000
_cell.length_c   1.000
_cell.angle_alpha   90.00
_cell.angle_beta   90.00
_cell.angle_gamma   90.00
#
_symmetry.space_group_name_H-M   'P 1'
#
loop_
_entity.id
_entity.type
_entity.pdbx_description
1 polymer ?
#
loop_
_entity_poly.entity_id
_entity_poly.type
_entity_poly.pdbx_seq_one_letter_code
_entity_poly.pdbx_strand_id
1 'polypeptide(L)'
;MQLNIPDEIVQNELANNITFIVLKEIENRLNLFTKTIELPPYPNKSQVRKILEIGDEKLNNWISKGLKIQQWSNQDIRIERSELQRFLKETFEI
;
A
#
# COMPACT_ATOMS: atom_id res chain seq x y z
N MET A 1 28.25 -4.92 36.41
CA MET A 1 28.13 -3.52 35.95
C MET A 1 26.66 -3.25 35.66
N GLN A 2 26.06 -2.25 36.31
CA GLN A 2 24.76 -1.71 35.92
C GLN A 2 25.02 -0.56 34.95
N LEU A 3 24.42 -0.64 33.75
CA LEU A 3 24.43 0.43 32.76
C LEU A 3 23.19 1.29 32.99
N ASN A 4 23.37 2.52 33.46
CA ASN A 4 22.30 3.51 33.53
C ASN A 4 22.35 4.36 32.26
N ILE A 5 21.44 4.08 31.33
CA ILE A 5 21.22 4.95 30.17
C ILE A 5 20.25 6.06 30.61
N PRO A 6 20.58 7.35 30.38
CA PRO A 6 19.66 8.45 30.65
C PRO A 6 18.36 8.30 29.84
N ASP A 7 17.22 8.49 30.52
CA ASP A 7 15.90 8.37 29.90
C ASP A 7 15.72 9.29 28.67
N GLU A 8 16.35 10.47 28.68
CA GLU A 8 16.34 11.41 27.54
C GLU A 8 16.93 10.80 26.26
N ILE A 9 17.98 9.97 26.37
CA ILE A 9 18.60 9.31 25.21
C ILE A 9 17.63 8.26 24.66
N VAL A 10 17.02 7.46 25.54
CA VAL A 10 16.03 6.44 25.18
C VAL A 10 14.79 7.06 24.52
N GLN A 11 14.30 8.19 25.07
CA GLN A 11 13.15 8.91 24.52
C GLN A 11 13.44 9.51 23.14
N ASN A 12 14.63 10.09 22.94
CA ASN A 12 15.02 10.63 21.64
C ASN A 12 15.18 9.54 20.57
N GLU A 13 15.83 8.41 20.89
CA GLU A 13 15.93 7.28 19.97
C GLU A 13 14.56 6.68 19.64
N LEU A 14 13.69 6.53 20.64
CA LEU A 14 12.32 6.05 20.44
C LEU A 14 11.52 7.00 19.54
N ALA A 15 11.56 8.31 19.81
CA ALA A 15 10.88 9.32 19.01
C ALA A 15 11.38 9.33 17.55
N ASN A 16 12.70 9.21 17.34
CA ASN A 16 13.29 9.13 16.01
C ASN A 16 12.85 7.86 15.26
N ASN A 17 12.83 6.71 15.93
CA ASN A 17 12.40 5.45 15.33
C ASN A 17 10.92 5.48 14.95
N ILE A 18 10.05 6.01 15.81
CA ILE A 18 8.63 6.20 15.51
C ILE A 18 8.47 7.13 14.32
N THR A 19 9.18 8.28 14.32
CA THR A 19 9.14 9.25 13.22
C THR A 19 9.56 8.61 11.90
N PHE A 20 10.65 7.83 11.90
CA PHE A 20 11.11 7.12 10.71
C PHE A 20 10.09 6.11 10.18
N ILE A 21 9.49 5.30 11.07
CA ILE A 21 8.46 4.32 10.70
C ILE A 21 7.25 5.02 10.09
N VAL A 22 6.79 6.11 10.69
CA VAL A 22 5.64 6.89 10.20
C VAL A 22 5.94 7.52 8.84
N LEU A 23 7.10 8.16 8.67
CA LEU A 23 7.50 8.77 7.40
C LEU A 23 7.58 7.73 6.28
N LYS A 24 8.17 6.57 6.56
CA LYS A 24 8.27 5.47 5.59
C LYS A 24 6.89 4.93 5.19
N GLU A 25 5.97 4.82 6.13
CA GLU A 25 4.59 4.38 5.85
C GLU A 25 3.83 5.42 5.00
N ILE A 26 4.01 6.72 5.28
CA ILE A 26 3.43 7.80 4.46
C ILE A 26 3.99 7.75 3.04
N GLU A 27 5.31 7.64 2.89
CA GLU A 27 5.96 7.54 1.58
C GLU A 27 5.45 6.34 0.78
N ASN A 28 5.33 5.17 1.41
CA ASN A 28 4.76 3.98 0.78
C ASN A 28 3.32 4.20 0.28
N ARG A 29 2.47 4.86 1.09
CA ARG A 29 1.09 5.18 0.71
C ARG A 29 1.06 6.13 -0.47
N LEU A 30 1.82 7.22 -0.43
CA LEU A 30 1.92 8.19 -1.51
C LEU A 30 2.39 7.55 -2.81
N ASN A 31 3.43 6.72 -2.74
CA ASN A 31 3.96 5.98 -3.89
C ASN A 31 2.92 5.02 -4.51
N LEU A 32 2.10 4.35 -3.69
CA LEU A 32 1.02 3.51 -4.22
C LEU A 32 -0.03 4.34 -4.96
N PHE A 33 -0.46 5.47 -4.39
CA PHE A 33 -1.43 6.35 -5.05
C PHE A 33 -0.90 6.92 -6.35
N THR A 34 0.33 7.43 -6.38
CA THR A 34 0.90 8.03 -7.59
C THR A 34 1.06 7.00 -8.71
N LYS A 35 1.55 5.79 -8.41
CA LYS A 35 1.68 4.70 -9.38
C LYS A 35 0.35 4.25 -9.97
N THR A 36 -0.78 4.41 -9.28
CA THR A 36 -2.09 4.09 -9.90
C THR A 36 -2.40 4.93 -11.13
N ILE A 37 -1.83 6.13 -11.26
CA ILE A 37 -2.04 7.02 -12.40
C ILE A 37 -1.47 6.40 -13.69
N GLU A 38 -0.38 5.64 -13.56
CA GLU A 38 0.30 4.95 -14.66
C GLU A 38 -0.46 3.69 -15.15
N LEU A 39 -1.45 3.23 -14.39
CA LEU A 39 -2.28 2.11 -14.81
C LEU A 39 -3.15 2.51 -16.02
N PRO A 40 -3.39 1.57 -16.96
CA PRO A 40 -4.44 1.75 -17.96
C PRO A 40 -5.83 1.87 -17.30
N PRO A 41 -6.90 2.19 -18.03
CA PRO A 41 -8.25 2.28 -17.43
C PRO A 41 -8.75 0.97 -16.82
N TYR A 42 -8.40 -0.17 -17.44
CA TYR A 42 -8.79 -1.52 -17.01
C TYR A 42 -7.58 -2.48 -17.01
N PRO A 43 -6.62 -2.31 -16.09
CA PRO A 43 -5.49 -3.22 -15.95
C PRO A 43 -5.94 -4.62 -15.58
N ASN A 44 -5.23 -5.62 -16.11
CA ASN A 44 -5.32 -6.98 -15.58
C ASN A 44 -4.48 -7.13 -14.29
N LYS A 45 -4.68 -8.23 -13.56
CA LYS A 45 -3.94 -8.50 -12.31
C LYS A 45 -2.42 -8.38 -12.45
N SER A 46 -1.86 -8.83 -13.58
CA SER A 46 -0.41 -8.76 -13.81
C SER A 46 0.10 -7.34 -13.96
N GLN A 47 -0.66 -6.47 -14.64
CA GLN A 47 -0.33 -5.06 -14.79
C GLN A 47 -0.40 -4.33 -13.45
N VAL A 48 -1.43 -4.60 -12.64
CA VAL A 48 -1.57 -4.02 -11.29
C VAL A 48 -0.38 -4.39 -10.43
N ARG A 49 0.00 -5.67 -10.36
CA ARG A 49 1.16 -6.12 -9.57
C ARG A 49 2.46 -5.48 -10.02
N LYS A 50 2.68 -5.39 -11.34
CA LYS A 50 3.91 -4.86 -11.91
C LYS A 50 4.05 -3.35 -11.64
N ILE A 51 3.01 -2.58 -11.90
CA ILE A 51 3.05 -1.11 -11.80
C ILE A 51 3.02 -0.67 -10.32
N LEU A 52 2.21 -1.31 -9.48
CA LEU A 52 2.19 -1.02 -8.05
C LEU A 52 3.33 -1.68 -7.27
N GLU A 53 4.14 -2.52 -7.92
CA GLU A 53 5.23 -3.29 -7.30
C GLU A 53 4.76 -4.09 -6.07
N ILE A 54 3.60 -4.73 -6.18
CA ILE A 54 2.99 -5.53 -5.12
C ILE A 54 2.98 -7.03 -5.46
N GLY A 55 3.06 -7.85 -4.42
CA GLY A 55 2.88 -9.29 -4.52
C GLY A 55 1.44 -9.70 -4.80
N ASP A 56 1.25 -10.94 -5.28
CA ASP A 56 -0.08 -11.49 -5.59
C ASP A 56 -0.95 -11.63 -4.34
N GLU A 57 -0.37 -12.01 -3.21
CA GLU A 57 -1.07 -12.10 -1.93
C GLU A 57 -1.71 -10.76 -1.53
N LYS A 58 -1.00 -9.65 -1.71
CA LYS A 58 -1.50 -8.31 -1.39
C LYS A 58 -2.69 -7.94 -2.27
N LEU A 59 -2.59 -8.20 -3.57
CA LEU A 59 -3.68 -7.93 -4.50
C LEU A 59 -4.90 -8.83 -4.23
N ASN A 60 -4.69 -10.12 -3.96
CA ASN A 60 -5.77 -11.03 -3.63
C ASN A 60 -6.44 -10.67 -2.30
N ASN A 61 -5.68 -10.20 -1.31
CA ASN A 61 -6.22 -9.66 -0.07
C ASN A 61 -7.05 -8.39 -0.29
N TRP A 62 -6.67 -7.52 -1.23
CA TRP A 62 -7.50 -6.36 -1.58
C TRP A 62 -8.82 -6.79 -2.20
N ILE A 63 -8.78 -7.78 -3.10
CA ILE A 63 -9.98 -8.35 -3.72
C ILE A 63 -10.89 -8.98 -2.66
N SER A 64 -10.34 -9.74 -1.71
CA SER A 64 -11.14 -10.33 -0.62
C SER A 64 -11.71 -9.28 0.35
N LYS A 65 -11.06 -8.12 0.47
CA LYS A 65 -11.55 -6.95 1.24
C LYS A 65 -12.58 -6.11 0.49
N GLY A 66 -12.93 -6.46 -0.74
CA GLY A 66 -13.99 -5.79 -1.50
C GLY A 66 -13.53 -4.88 -2.63
N LEU A 67 -12.26 -4.92 -3.03
CA LEU A 67 -11.83 -4.32 -4.30
C LEU A 67 -12.62 -4.97 -5.45
N LYS A 68 -13.47 -4.20 -6.12
CA LYS A 68 -14.31 -4.73 -7.19
C LYS A 68 -13.46 -5.10 -8.40
N ILE A 69 -13.81 -6.23 -8.99
CA ILE A 69 -13.16 -6.77 -10.19
C ILE A 69 -14.20 -6.97 -11.29
N GLN A 70 -13.75 -6.91 -12.53
CA GLN A 70 -14.53 -7.26 -13.71
C GLN A 70 -13.96 -8.53 -14.32
N GLN A 71 -14.82 -9.53 -14.49
CA GLN A 71 -14.45 -10.77 -15.15
C GLN A 71 -14.83 -10.69 -16.63
N TRP A 72 -13.83 -10.60 -17.50
CA TRP A 72 -14.02 -10.53 -18.95
C TRP A 72 -13.98 -11.92 -19.60
N SER A 73 -13.28 -12.86 -18.96
CA SER A 73 -13.30 -14.28 -19.29
C SER A 73 -12.93 -15.11 -18.06
N ASN A 74 -12.87 -16.44 -18.17
CA ASN A 74 -12.44 -17.32 -17.08
C ASN A 74 -11.02 -17.00 -16.57
N GLN A 75 -10.16 -16.39 -17.41
CA GLN A 75 -8.77 -16.09 -17.07
C GLN A 75 -8.42 -14.59 -17.13
N ASP A 76 -9.31 -13.74 -17.65
CA ASP A 76 -9.10 -12.29 -17.71
C ASP A 76 -9.92 -11.58 -16.64
N ILE A 77 -9.24 -11.23 -15.54
CA ILE A 77 -9.78 -10.40 -14.47
C ILE A 77 -9.15 -9.02 -14.60
N ARG A 78 -10.00 -8.01 -14.74
CA ARG A 78 -9.62 -6.61 -14.82
C ARG A 78 -10.11 -5.84 -13.62
N ILE A 79 -9.37 -4.79 -13.29
CA ILE A 79 -9.69 -3.89 -12.17
C ILE A 79 -9.81 -2.50 -12.79
N GLU A 80 -10.92 -1.81 -12.57
CA GLU A 80 -11.05 -0.43 -13.04
C GLU A 80 -10.09 0.46 -12.24
N ARG A 81 -9.34 1.32 -12.92
CA ARG A 81 -8.36 2.20 -12.27
C ARG A 81 -8.99 3.12 -11.24
N SER A 82 -10.14 3.72 -11.56
CA SER A 82 -10.89 4.62 -10.66
C SER A 82 -11.35 3.88 -9.40
N GLU A 83 -11.80 2.64 -9.55
CA GLU A 83 -12.21 1.77 -8.44
C GLU A 83 -11.02 1.40 -7.56
N LEU A 84 -9.87 1.05 -8.16
CA LEU A 84 -8.65 0.80 -7.41
C LEU A 84 -8.21 2.03 -6.63
N GLN A 85 -8.24 3.21 -7.26
CA GLN A 85 -7.93 4.48 -6.60
C GLN A 85 -8.88 4.74 -5.42
N ARG A 86 -10.18 4.55 -5.63
CA ARG A 86 -11.21 4.67 -4.59
C ARG A 86 -10.95 3.70 -3.44
N PHE A 87 -10.71 2.42 -3.74
CA PHE A 87 -10.44 1.39 -2.74
C PHE A 87 -9.19 1.71 -1.90
N LEU A 88 -8.09 2.12 -2.56
CA LEU A 88 -6.87 2.50 -1.84
C LEU A 88 -7.14 3.74 -0.95
N LYS A 89 -7.91 4.72 -1.44
CA LYS A 89 -8.32 5.90 -0.68
C LYS A 89 -9.07 5.51 0.58
N GLU A 90 -10.12 4.71 0.43
CA GLU A 90 -10.94 4.20 1.55
C GLU A 90 -10.15 3.30 2.52
N THR A 91 -9.11 2.61 2.05
CA THR A 91 -8.31 1.70 2.88
C THR A 91 -7.20 2.41 3.66
N PHE A 92 -6.65 3.52 3.13
CA PHE A 92 -5.46 4.17 3.67
C PHE A 92 -5.69 5.59 4.21
N GLU A 93 -6.82 6.24 3.89
CA GLU A 93 -7.29 7.43 4.60
C GLU A 93 -8.10 6.96 5.82
N ILE A 94 -7.61 7.27 7.03
CA ILE A 94 -8.34 7.18 8.30
C ILE A 94 -8.69 8.60 8.71
#